data_AF-A0A2E0ZW13-F1
#
_entry.id   AF-A0A2E0ZW13-F1
#
_cell.length_a   1.000
_cell.length_b   1.000
_cell.length_c   1.000
_cell.angle_alpha   90.00
_cell.angle_beta   90.00
_cell.angle_gamma   90.00
#
_symmetry.space_group_name_H-M   'P 1'
#
loop_
_entity.id
_entity.type
_entity.pdbx_description
1 polymer ?
#
loop_
_entity_poly.entity_id
_entity_poly.type
_entity_poly.pdbx_seq_one_letter_code
_entity_poly.pdbx_strand_id
1 'polypeptide(L)'
;MGATKRFAEQVLQAIAQHGNGTKFSIVRFGNVLGSSGSVVPLFRKQISTGGPVTVTHPEVTRYFMTVQEAAQLVIQAGSMATGGDVFVLDMTEPIRIVDLAKKMVHLMGYDIKDENSYRGDITIEYTGLRPGEKLYEELLIGEFVTGTEHPKIMRAEEETLSWEILRPMLNRLDKACQEIDLQEIRTVLMEAVDGFEPKEEASDPLWEVNFSSATTAADSQQSVQQKVTPLFKE
;
A
#
# COMPACT_ATOMS: atom_id res chain seq x y z
N MET A 1 3.61 3.51 1.71
CA MET A 1 3.83 2.04 1.60
C MET A 1 4.71 1.66 0.42
N GLY A 2 4.40 2.06 -0.83
CA GLY A 2 5.22 1.68 -2.00
C GLY A 2 6.68 2.12 -1.89
N ALA A 3 6.92 3.41 -1.61
CA ALA A 3 8.27 3.98 -1.48
C ALA A 3 9.12 3.26 -0.42
N THR A 4 8.55 2.93 0.74
CA THR A 4 9.29 2.23 1.80
C THR A 4 9.67 0.81 1.41
N LYS A 5 8.84 0.11 0.61
CA LYS A 5 9.21 -1.19 0.04
C LYS A 5 10.34 -1.04 -0.97
N ARG A 6 10.25 -0.06 -1.88
CA ARG A 6 11.31 0.19 -2.87
C ARG A 6 12.65 0.54 -2.20
N PHE A 7 12.62 1.38 -1.17
CA PHE A 7 13.82 1.70 -0.39
C PHE A 7 14.41 0.45 0.29
N ALA A 8 13.58 -0.44 0.82
CA ALA A 8 14.05 -1.72 1.37
C ALA A 8 14.71 -2.62 0.31
N GLU A 9 14.21 -2.63 -0.93
CA GLU A 9 14.85 -3.36 -2.02
C GLU A 9 16.25 -2.78 -2.33
N GLN A 10 16.39 -1.46 -2.39
CA GLN A 10 17.69 -0.81 -2.58
C GLN A 10 18.68 -1.17 -1.47
N VAL A 11 18.21 -1.27 -0.21
CA VAL A 11 19.03 -1.77 0.91
C VAL A 11 19.52 -3.19 0.67
N LEU A 12 18.63 -4.11 0.27
CA LEU A 12 19.01 -5.49 0.00
C LEU A 12 19.97 -5.61 -1.18
N GLN A 13 19.77 -4.82 -2.24
CA GLN A 13 20.66 -4.77 -3.40
C GLN A 13 22.06 -4.25 -3.01
N ALA A 14 22.14 -3.16 -2.24
CA ALA A 14 23.41 -2.60 -1.76
C ALA A 14 24.18 -3.56 -0.84
N ILE A 15 23.48 -4.25 0.07
CA ILE A 15 24.09 -5.26 0.95
C ILE A 15 24.58 -6.46 0.14
N ALA A 16 23.84 -6.91 -0.86
CA ALA A 16 24.25 -8.01 -1.74
C ALA A 16 25.54 -7.68 -2.49
N GLN A 17 25.69 -6.43 -2.97
CA GLN A 17 26.91 -5.96 -3.64
C GLN A 17 28.13 -5.92 -2.71
N HIS A 18 27.93 -5.73 -1.40
CA HIS A 18 29.03 -5.70 -0.42
C HIS A 18 29.72 -7.07 -0.22
N GLY A 19 29.12 -8.18 -0.67
CA GLY A 19 29.83 -9.45 -0.82
C GLY A 19 30.06 -10.26 0.46
N ASN A 20 29.20 -10.12 1.48
CA ASN A 20 29.34 -10.82 2.78
C ASN A 20 28.96 -12.31 2.77
N GLY A 21 28.97 -12.98 1.60
CA GLY A 21 28.64 -14.41 1.44
C GLY A 21 27.16 -14.79 1.56
N THR A 22 26.29 -13.89 2.04
CA THR A 22 24.83 -14.08 2.05
C THR A 22 24.23 -13.61 0.73
N LYS A 23 23.41 -14.46 0.10
CA LYS A 23 22.66 -14.10 -1.11
C LYS A 23 21.31 -13.50 -0.72
N PHE A 24 21.07 -12.27 -1.16
CA PHE A 24 19.76 -11.62 -1.07
C PHE A 24 19.08 -11.68 -2.44
N SER A 25 17.77 -11.85 -2.45
CA SER A 25 16.95 -11.72 -3.65
C SER A 25 15.60 -11.12 -3.27
N ILE A 26 15.01 -10.42 -4.22
CA ILE A 26 13.73 -9.74 -4.11
C ILE A 26 12.80 -10.38 -5.13
N VAL A 27 11.53 -10.57 -4.77
CA VAL A 27 10.50 -11.02 -5.70
C VAL A 27 9.31 -10.06 -5.63
N ARG A 28 9.00 -9.41 -6.74
CA ARG A 28 7.85 -8.52 -6.90
C ARG A 28 6.69 -9.27 -7.53
N PHE A 29 5.52 -9.10 -6.92
CA PHE A 29 4.26 -9.55 -7.44
C PHE A 29 3.13 -8.71 -6.85
N GLY A 30 2.02 -8.66 -7.57
CA GLY A 30 0.81 -7.93 -7.23
C GLY A 30 0.00 -8.60 -6.14
N ASN A 31 -1.32 -8.50 -6.25
CA ASN A 31 -2.23 -8.94 -5.20
C ASN A 31 -2.31 -10.48 -5.15
N VAL A 32 -2.48 -10.98 -3.94
CA VAL A 32 -2.73 -12.41 -3.69
C VAL A 32 -4.20 -12.59 -3.32
N LEU A 33 -4.88 -13.49 -4.01
CA LEU A 33 -6.29 -13.78 -3.76
C LEU A 33 -6.51 -14.29 -2.33
N GLY A 34 -7.44 -13.66 -1.62
CA GLY A 34 -7.83 -14.07 -0.27
C GLY A 34 -6.83 -13.75 0.83
N SER A 35 -5.82 -12.90 0.57
CA SER A 35 -4.92 -12.44 1.62
C SER A 35 -5.64 -11.56 2.65
N SER A 36 -5.11 -11.50 3.87
CA SER A 36 -5.65 -10.69 4.96
C SER A 36 -5.73 -9.21 4.58
N GLY A 37 -6.89 -8.58 4.80
CA GLY A 37 -7.12 -7.17 4.46
C GLY A 37 -7.26 -6.88 2.95
N SER A 38 -7.33 -7.91 2.10
CA SER A 38 -7.57 -7.71 0.66
C SER A 38 -9.03 -7.41 0.34
N VAL A 39 -9.26 -7.02 -0.92
CA VAL A 39 -10.59 -6.67 -1.43
C VAL A 39 -11.57 -7.85 -1.41
N VAL A 40 -11.09 -9.09 -1.55
CA VAL A 40 -11.95 -10.28 -1.61
C VAL A 40 -12.66 -10.56 -0.26
N PRO A 41 -11.97 -10.63 0.89
CA PRO A 41 -12.62 -10.68 2.20
C PRO A 41 -13.57 -9.51 2.46
N LEU A 42 -13.22 -8.29 2.02
CA LEU A 42 -14.09 -7.11 2.15
C LEU A 42 -15.40 -7.30 1.39
N PHE A 43 -15.33 -7.68 0.11
CA PHE A 43 -16.51 -7.93 -0.72
C PHE A 43 -17.36 -9.06 -0.15
N ARG A 44 -16.75 -10.16 0.28
CA ARG A 44 -17.49 -11.26 0.91
C ARG A 44 -18.27 -10.78 2.13
N LYS A 45 -17.64 -9.96 2.99
CA LYS A 45 -18.30 -9.36 4.16
C LYS A 45 -19.46 -8.47 3.74
N GLN A 46 -19.22 -7.52 2.82
CA GLN A 46 -20.23 -6.59 2.32
C GLN A 46 -21.43 -7.32 1.71
N ILE A 47 -21.18 -8.34 0.89
CA ILE A 47 -22.23 -9.16 0.26
C ILE A 47 -23.04 -9.90 1.34
N SER A 48 -22.36 -10.54 2.30
CA SER A 48 -23.03 -11.27 3.38
C SER A 48 -23.89 -10.40 4.29
N THR A 49 -23.61 -9.09 4.36
CA THR A 49 -24.38 -8.11 5.13
C THR A 49 -25.44 -7.37 4.31
N GLY A 50 -25.66 -7.77 3.04
CA GLY A 50 -26.68 -7.18 2.16
C GLY A 50 -26.20 -6.01 1.28
N GLY A 51 -24.90 -5.78 1.19
CA GLY A 51 -24.30 -4.69 0.43
C GLY A 51 -24.39 -3.32 1.11
N PRO A 52 -24.03 -2.23 0.41
CA PRO A 52 -23.46 -2.20 -0.95
C PRO A 52 -22.03 -2.75 -0.99
N VAL A 53 -21.59 -3.19 -2.17
CA VAL A 53 -20.18 -3.51 -2.43
C VAL A 53 -19.48 -2.24 -2.89
N THR A 54 -18.39 -1.87 -2.21
CA THR A 54 -17.71 -0.59 -2.48
C THR A 54 -16.49 -0.79 -3.36
N VAL A 55 -16.45 -0.14 -4.52
CA VAL A 55 -15.30 -0.14 -5.43
C VAL A 55 -14.71 1.28 -5.46
N THR A 56 -13.40 1.43 -5.45
CA THR A 56 -12.79 2.77 -5.41
C THR A 56 -12.98 3.54 -6.71
N HIS A 57 -12.78 2.89 -7.86
CA HIS A 57 -12.96 3.51 -9.17
C HIS A 57 -13.44 2.47 -10.21
N PRO A 58 -14.30 2.82 -11.17
CA PRO A 58 -14.78 1.88 -12.20
C PRO A 58 -13.66 1.26 -13.05
N GLU A 59 -12.59 1.99 -13.27
CA GLU A 59 -11.46 1.56 -14.10
C GLU A 59 -10.28 0.96 -13.31
N VAL A 60 -10.40 0.84 -11.97
CA VAL A 60 -9.27 0.34 -11.17
C VAL A 60 -9.00 -1.14 -11.48
N THR A 61 -7.74 -1.45 -11.78
CA THR A 61 -7.31 -2.82 -12.10
C THR A 61 -6.17 -3.28 -11.19
N ARG A 62 -6.13 -4.58 -10.90
CA ARG A 62 -5.05 -5.19 -10.11
C ARG A 62 -4.68 -6.54 -10.69
N TYR A 63 -3.41 -6.89 -10.58
CA TYR A 63 -2.92 -8.24 -10.87
C TYR A 63 -3.24 -9.16 -9.70
N PHE A 64 -3.72 -10.37 -9.99
CA PHE A 64 -4.05 -11.36 -8.99
C PHE A 64 -3.39 -12.70 -9.30
N MET A 65 -2.89 -13.35 -8.27
CA MET A 65 -2.53 -14.77 -8.34
C MET A 65 -2.98 -15.47 -7.06
N THR A 66 -2.94 -16.80 -7.07
CA THR A 66 -3.25 -17.59 -5.86
C THR A 66 -2.07 -17.59 -4.89
N VAL A 67 -2.33 -17.80 -3.59
CA VAL A 67 -1.27 -17.94 -2.58
C VAL A 67 -0.30 -19.07 -2.93
N GLN A 68 -0.83 -20.21 -3.41
CA GLN A 68 -0.03 -21.38 -3.76
C GLN A 68 0.91 -21.10 -4.93
N GLU A 69 0.38 -20.44 -5.97
CA GLU A 69 1.17 -20.05 -7.13
C GLU A 69 2.26 -19.03 -6.76
N ALA A 70 1.92 -18.01 -5.96
CA ALA A 70 2.89 -17.03 -5.47
C ALA A 70 4.02 -17.71 -4.69
N ALA A 71 3.68 -18.55 -3.72
CA ALA A 71 4.65 -19.24 -2.88
C ALA A 71 5.59 -20.14 -3.71
N GLN A 72 5.04 -20.90 -4.67
CA GLN A 72 5.84 -21.75 -5.56
C GLN A 72 6.81 -20.94 -6.42
N LEU A 73 6.35 -19.85 -7.04
CA LEU A 73 7.20 -19.00 -7.87
C LEU A 73 8.28 -18.28 -7.05
N VAL A 74 7.96 -17.83 -5.83
CA VAL A 74 8.95 -17.21 -4.93
C VAL A 74 10.07 -18.19 -4.54
N ILE A 75 9.72 -19.45 -4.22
CA ILE A 75 10.72 -20.48 -3.88
C ILE A 75 11.60 -20.78 -5.10
N GLN A 76 11.01 -20.89 -6.29
CA GLN A 76 11.76 -21.13 -7.52
C GLN A 76 12.66 -19.95 -7.88
N ALA A 77 12.18 -18.70 -7.76
CA ALA A 77 12.98 -17.50 -7.93
C ALA A 77 14.20 -17.49 -6.99
N GLY A 78 13.99 -17.82 -5.71
CA GLY A 78 15.09 -17.96 -4.75
C GLY A 78 16.13 -19.01 -5.14
N SER A 79 15.71 -20.11 -5.80
CA SER A 79 16.64 -21.14 -6.29
C SER A 79 17.52 -20.67 -7.46
N MET A 80 17.03 -19.71 -8.25
CA MET A 80 17.75 -19.10 -9.38
C MET A 80 18.60 -17.89 -8.99
N ALA A 81 18.56 -17.49 -7.72
CA ALA A 81 19.21 -16.27 -7.23
C ALA A 81 20.75 -16.39 -7.22
N THR A 82 21.39 -15.39 -7.81
CA THR A 82 22.83 -15.17 -7.79
C THR A 82 23.27 -14.17 -6.73
N GLY A 83 22.37 -13.29 -6.29
CA GLY A 83 22.59 -12.26 -5.26
C GLY A 83 22.28 -10.87 -5.79
N GLY A 84 21.45 -10.11 -5.07
CA GLY A 84 20.99 -8.77 -5.48
C GLY A 84 19.89 -8.80 -6.55
N ASP A 85 19.44 -9.98 -6.97
CA ASP A 85 18.43 -10.15 -8.01
C ASP A 85 17.08 -9.56 -7.60
N VAL A 86 16.45 -8.84 -8.53
CA VAL A 86 15.04 -8.47 -8.44
C VAL A 86 14.28 -9.29 -9.47
N PHE A 87 13.48 -10.24 -8.98
CA PHE A 87 12.58 -11.02 -9.81
C PHE A 87 11.20 -10.39 -9.86
N VAL A 88 10.55 -10.50 -11.01
CA VAL A 88 9.17 -10.04 -11.21
C VAL A 88 8.36 -11.19 -11.76
N LEU A 89 7.25 -11.49 -11.10
CA LEU A 89 6.38 -12.58 -11.50
C LEU A 89 5.43 -12.13 -12.61
N ASP A 90 5.33 -12.94 -13.67
CA ASP A 90 4.29 -12.77 -14.67
C ASP A 90 2.94 -13.21 -14.09
N MET A 91 2.03 -12.25 -13.96
CA MET A 91 0.69 -12.40 -13.42
C MET A 91 -0.40 -12.28 -14.48
N THR A 92 -0.03 -12.43 -15.76
CA THR A 92 -0.95 -12.37 -16.90
C THR A 92 -1.66 -11.02 -17.04
N GLU A 93 -2.97 -11.00 -17.28
CA GLU A 93 -3.73 -9.77 -17.46
C GLU A 93 -4.28 -9.23 -16.14
N PRO A 94 -4.26 -7.90 -15.94
CA PRO A 94 -4.85 -7.29 -14.76
C PRO A 94 -6.38 -7.42 -14.80
N ILE A 95 -6.98 -7.60 -13.63
CA ILE A 95 -8.44 -7.76 -13.50
C ILE A 95 -9.04 -6.44 -13.00
N ARG A 96 -10.11 -5.98 -13.66
CA ARG A 96 -10.89 -4.84 -13.15
C ARG A 96 -11.59 -5.23 -11.85
N ILE A 97 -11.45 -4.40 -10.82
CA ILE A 97 -12.02 -4.70 -9.50
C ILE A 97 -13.54 -4.72 -9.52
N VAL A 98 -14.18 -3.90 -10.38
CA VAL A 98 -15.63 -3.95 -10.59
C VAL A 98 -16.10 -5.30 -11.14
N ASP A 99 -15.34 -5.91 -12.05
CA ASP A 99 -15.69 -7.22 -12.62
C ASP A 99 -15.52 -8.33 -11.59
N LEU A 100 -14.49 -8.22 -10.74
CA LEU A 100 -14.31 -9.10 -9.59
C LEU A 100 -15.49 -8.99 -8.62
N ALA A 101 -15.93 -7.76 -8.28
CA ALA A 101 -17.08 -7.52 -7.41
C ALA A 101 -18.36 -8.18 -7.98
N LYS A 102 -18.66 -7.95 -9.26
CA LYS A 102 -19.81 -8.53 -9.95
C LYS A 102 -19.79 -10.06 -9.94
N LYS A 103 -18.64 -10.66 -10.28
CA LYS A 103 -18.47 -12.13 -10.23
C LYS A 103 -18.70 -12.67 -8.82
N MET A 104 -18.18 -11.99 -7.79
CA MET A 104 -18.36 -12.43 -6.40
C MET A 104 -19.82 -12.37 -5.94
N VAL A 105 -20.55 -11.30 -6.29
CA VAL A 105 -21.99 -11.19 -6.01
C VAL A 105 -22.75 -12.38 -6.59
N HIS A 106 -22.50 -12.69 -7.87
CA HIS A 106 -23.17 -13.79 -8.57
C HIS A 106 -22.81 -15.17 -8.01
N LEU A 107 -21.53 -15.41 -7.71
CA LEU A 107 -21.06 -16.67 -7.10
C LEU A 107 -21.62 -16.90 -5.68
N MET A 108 -22.03 -15.84 -4.99
CA MET A 108 -22.69 -15.91 -3.68
C MET A 108 -24.22 -16.05 -3.77
N GLY A 109 -24.77 -16.17 -4.98
CA GLY A 109 -26.20 -16.41 -5.21
C GLY A 109 -27.08 -15.15 -5.23
N TYR A 110 -26.47 -13.97 -5.37
CA TYR A 110 -27.15 -12.69 -5.44
C TYR A 110 -27.04 -12.08 -6.84
N ASP A 111 -27.98 -11.21 -7.18
CA ASP A 111 -27.94 -10.40 -8.40
C ASP A 111 -27.51 -8.97 -8.12
N ILE A 112 -26.76 -8.38 -9.05
CA ILE A 112 -26.39 -6.97 -8.99
C ILE A 112 -27.65 -6.13 -9.16
N LYS A 113 -27.73 -4.99 -8.48
CA LYS A 113 -28.79 -4.01 -8.66
C LYS A 113 -28.41 -3.04 -9.78
N ASP A 114 -28.87 -3.33 -10.99
CA ASP A 114 -28.78 -2.44 -12.14
C ASP A 114 -30.13 -2.32 -12.89
N GLU A 115 -30.19 -1.47 -13.92
CA GLU A 115 -31.40 -1.18 -14.69
C GLU A 115 -32.01 -2.42 -15.38
N ASN A 116 -31.23 -3.49 -15.56
CA ASN A 116 -31.64 -4.71 -16.25
C ASN A 116 -31.95 -5.87 -15.29
N SER A 117 -31.82 -5.65 -13.98
CA SER A 117 -31.87 -6.73 -12.99
C SER A 117 -33.29 -6.97 -12.46
N TYR A 118 -33.77 -8.21 -12.61
CA TYR A 118 -35.11 -8.61 -12.19
C TYR A 118 -35.27 -8.67 -10.65
N ARG A 119 -34.25 -9.14 -9.91
CA ARG A 119 -34.23 -9.17 -8.44
C ARG A 119 -33.52 -7.96 -7.84
N GLY A 120 -32.29 -7.68 -8.31
CA GLY A 120 -31.50 -6.52 -7.90
C GLY A 120 -31.17 -6.51 -6.41
N ASP A 121 -30.38 -7.47 -5.93
CA ASP A 121 -30.10 -7.66 -4.51
C ASP A 121 -29.01 -6.72 -3.97
N ILE A 122 -27.92 -6.50 -4.74
CA ILE A 122 -26.71 -5.82 -4.25
C ILE A 122 -26.26 -4.69 -5.17
N THR A 123 -26.17 -3.47 -4.64
CA THR A 123 -25.63 -2.30 -5.33
C THR A 123 -24.10 -2.29 -5.30
N ILE A 124 -23.45 -1.80 -6.36
CA ILE A 124 -22.04 -1.39 -6.35
C ILE A 124 -21.96 0.13 -6.21
N GLU A 125 -21.22 0.59 -5.20
CA GLU A 125 -20.99 2.02 -4.96
C GLU A 125 -19.54 2.40 -5.21
N TYR A 126 -19.33 3.55 -5.87
CA TYR A 126 -17.99 4.08 -6.12
C TYR A 126 -17.59 5.08 -5.05
N THR A 127 -16.52 4.78 -4.32
CA THR A 127 -16.09 5.61 -3.16
C THR A 127 -15.02 6.64 -3.51
N GLY A 128 -14.49 6.62 -4.72
CA GLY A 128 -13.29 7.38 -5.10
C GLY A 128 -12.00 6.64 -4.73
N LEU A 129 -10.90 7.06 -5.38
CA LEU A 129 -9.56 6.58 -5.06
C LEU A 129 -9.10 7.16 -3.72
N ARG A 130 -8.44 6.34 -2.91
CA ARG A 130 -7.83 6.80 -1.66
C ARG A 130 -6.52 7.55 -1.93
N PRO A 131 -6.04 8.39 -1.00
CA PRO A 131 -4.73 9.01 -1.07
C PRO A 131 -3.61 8.01 -1.41
N GLY A 132 -2.86 8.30 -2.47
CA GLY A 132 -1.77 7.45 -2.96
C GLY A 132 -2.19 6.15 -3.66
N GLU A 133 -3.49 5.88 -3.83
CA GLU A 133 -3.97 4.73 -4.57
C GLU A 133 -3.83 4.94 -6.08
N LYS A 134 -3.17 4.00 -6.76
CA LYS A 134 -3.03 4.03 -8.22
C LYS A 134 -4.26 3.46 -8.91
N LEU A 135 -4.62 4.01 -10.06
CA LEU A 135 -5.68 3.46 -10.91
C LEU A 135 -5.26 2.10 -11.52
N TYR A 136 -4.02 2.05 -12.01
CA TYR A 136 -3.38 0.87 -12.58
C TYR A 136 -2.15 0.50 -11.75
N GLU A 137 -1.99 -0.78 -11.43
CA GLU A 137 -0.82 -1.27 -10.71
C GLU A 137 0.34 -1.50 -11.70
N GLU A 138 1.55 -1.14 -11.29
CA GLU A 138 2.77 -1.35 -12.07
C GLU A 138 3.64 -2.38 -11.33
N LEU A 139 3.93 -3.51 -11.97
CA LEU A 139 4.82 -4.54 -11.40
C LEU A 139 6.30 -4.29 -11.74
N LEU A 140 6.57 -3.47 -12.75
CA LEU A 140 7.89 -3.15 -13.27
C LEU A 140 8.25 -1.70 -12.99
N ILE A 141 9.51 -1.48 -12.61
CA ILE A 141 10.12 -0.16 -12.49
C ILE A 141 11.19 -0.11 -13.59
N GLY A 142 11.03 0.80 -14.55
CA GLY A 142 11.86 0.85 -15.76
C GLY A 142 11.39 -0.09 -16.87
N GLU A 143 12.17 -0.16 -17.94
CA GLU A 143 11.80 -0.89 -19.17
C GLU A 143 12.56 -2.22 -19.35
N PHE A 144 13.62 -2.45 -18.59
CA PHE A 144 14.54 -3.55 -18.82
C PHE A 144 14.22 -4.76 -17.94
N VAL A 145 13.66 -5.79 -18.58
CA VAL A 145 13.51 -7.12 -17.99
C VAL A 145 14.16 -8.18 -18.87
N THR A 146 14.83 -9.12 -18.24
CA THR A 146 15.40 -10.30 -18.89
C THR A 146 14.66 -11.55 -18.44
N GLY A 147 14.46 -12.50 -19.36
CA GLY A 147 13.85 -13.78 -19.03
C GLY A 147 14.73 -14.63 -18.12
N THR A 148 14.12 -15.53 -17.35
CA THR A 148 14.83 -16.57 -16.60
C THR A 148 14.58 -17.95 -17.20
N GLU A 149 15.11 -19.01 -16.58
CA GLU A 149 14.79 -20.40 -16.95
C GLU A 149 13.30 -20.74 -16.76
N HIS A 150 12.59 -19.99 -15.91
CA HIS A 150 11.16 -20.19 -15.67
C HIS A 150 10.33 -19.15 -16.43
N PRO A 151 9.31 -19.55 -17.23
CA PRO A 151 8.58 -18.65 -18.12
C PRO A 151 7.77 -17.57 -17.40
N LYS A 152 7.37 -17.81 -16.14
CA LYS A 152 6.64 -16.83 -15.31
C LYS A 152 7.53 -15.99 -14.39
N ILE A 153 8.85 -16.13 -14.48
CA ILE A 153 9.78 -15.40 -13.62
C ILE A 153 10.71 -14.61 -14.54
N MET A 154 10.65 -13.30 -14.42
CA MET A 154 11.54 -12.37 -15.12
C MET A 154 12.50 -11.76 -14.12
N ARG A 155 13.64 -11.29 -14.58
CA ARG A 155 14.61 -10.52 -13.79
C ARG A 155 14.53 -9.05 -14.23
N ALA A 156 14.34 -8.15 -13.29
CA ALA A 156 14.37 -6.72 -13.54
C ALA A 156 15.82 -6.21 -13.44
N GLU A 157 16.21 -5.38 -14.40
CA GLU A 157 17.47 -4.66 -14.40
C GLU A 157 17.19 -3.20 -14.12
N GLU A 158 17.64 -2.72 -12.97
CA GLU A 158 17.32 -1.39 -12.48
C GLU A 158 18.51 -0.80 -11.71
N GLU A 159 18.59 0.52 -11.73
CA GLU A 159 19.64 1.25 -11.03
C GLU A 159 19.50 1.06 -9.51
N THR A 160 20.65 1.00 -8.84
CA THR A 160 20.74 0.75 -7.41
C THR A 160 21.67 1.75 -6.77
N LEU A 161 21.35 2.15 -5.54
CA LEU A 161 22.20 3.03 -4.75
C LEU A 161 23.33 2.22 -4.13
N SER A 162 24.56 2.74 -4.19
CA SER A 162 25.69 2.12 -3.50
C SER A 162 25.54 2.26 -1.98
N TRP A 163 26.21 1.38 -1.22
CA TRP A 163 26.15 1.41 0.24
C TRP A 163 26.65 2.74 0.82
N GLU A 164 27.63 3.37 0.18
CA GLU A 164 28.22 4.65 0.60
C GLU A 164 27.22 5.81 0.53
N ILE A 165 26.31 5.78 -0.46
CA ILE A 165 25.23 6.75 -0.61
C ILE A 165 24.07 6.39 0.33
N LEU A 166 23.73 5.10 0.41
CA LEU A 166 22.55 4.63 1.13
C LEU A 166 22.70 4.73 2.65
N ARG A 167 23.89 4.46 3.19
CA ARG A 167 24.13 4.45 4.64
C ARG A 167 23.84 5.81 5.30
N PRO A 168 24.31 6.97 4.78
CA PRO A 168 23.90 8.28 5.28
C PRO A 168 22.38 8.51 5.29
N MET A 169 21.69 8.07 4.23
CA MET A 169 20.23 8.20 4.12
C MET A 169 19.50 7.36 5.17
N LEU A 170 19.96 6.12 5.41
CA LEU A 170 19.43 5.25 6.45
C LEU A 170 19.58 5.86 7.85
N ASN A 171 20.74 6.46 8.15
CA ASN A 171 20.96 7.14 9.43
C ASN A 171 20.03 8.36 9.61
N ARG A 172 19.82 9.14 8.54
CA ARG A 172 18.85 10.25 8.55
C ARG A 172 17.44 9.74 8.80
N LEU A 173 17.03 8.69 8.08
CA LEU A 173 15.70 8.09 8.23
C LEU A 173 15.47 7.53 9.65
N ASP A 174 16.46 6.84 10.22
CA ASP A 174 16.38 6.30 11.58
C ASP A 174 16.19 7.43 12.60
N LYS A 175 16.99 8.50 12.50
CA LYS A 175 16.86 9.68 13.35
C LYS A 175 15.48 10.33 13.19
N ALA A 176 15.02 10.54 11.95
CA ALA A 176 13.72 11.14 11.68
C ALA A 176 12.56 10.29 12.23
N CYS A 177 12.66 8.96 12.16
CA CYS A 177 11.70 8.05 12.77
C CYS A 177 11.68 8.16 14.31
N GLN A 178 12.84 8.27 14.95
CA GLN A 178 12.96 8.44 16.41
C GLN A 178 12.38 9.77 16.89
N GLU A 179 12.53 10.82 16.09
CA GLU A 179 12.04 12.18 16.38
C GLU A 179 10.60 12.42 15.88
N ILE A 180 10.01 11.47 15.14
CA ILE A 180 8.70 11.59 14.48
C ILE A 180 8.67 12.79 13.50
N ASP A 181 9.80 13.04 12.83
CA ASP A 181 9.90 14.08 11.81
C ASP A 181 9.38 13.57 10.46
N LEU A 182 8.07 13.76 10.24
CA LEU A 182 7.40 13.34 9.01
C LEU A 182 7.93 14.03 7.75
N GLN A 183 8.45 15.25 7.88
CA GLN A 183 8.99 16.00 6.75
C GLN A 183 10.32 15.39 6.31
N GLU A 184 11.22 15.15 7.27
CA GLU A 184 12.50 14.53 6.95
C GLU A 184 12.34 13.08 6.45
N ILE A 185 11.41 12.30 7.01
CA ILE A 185 11.09 10.95 6.49
C ILE A 185 10.71 11.02 5.00
N ARG A 186 9.87 11.99 4.62
CA ARG A 186 9.45 12.17 3.23
C ARG A 186 10.60 12.62 2.36
N THR A 187 11.39 13.58 2.82
CA THR A 187 12.57 14.08 2.11
C THR A 187 13.53 12.94 1.78
N VAL A 188 13.89 12.11 2.77
CA VAL A 188 14.76 10.96 2.54
C VAL A 188 14.17 9.97 1.55
N LEU A 189 12.86 9.69 1.62
CA LEU A 189 12.21 8.77 0.68
C LEU A 189 12.12 9.33 -0.75
N MET A 190 11.92 10.65 -0.91
CA MET A 190 11.94 11.31 -2.22
C MET A 190 13.33 11.33 -2.83
N GLU A 191 14.37 11.55 -2.02
CA GLU A 191 15.76 11.50 -2.48
C GLU A 191 16.19 10.08 -2.88
N ALA A 192 15.70 9.06 -2.16
CA ALA A 192 16.16 7.68 -2.37
C ALA A 192 15.39 6.94 -3.47
N VAL A 193 14.11 7.23 -3.65
CA VAL A 193 13.22 6.47 -4.52
C VAL A 193 12.81 7.30 -5.73
N ASP A 194 13.42 7.01 -6.87
CA ASP A 194 13.07 7.66 -8.14
C ASP A 194 11.59 7.49 -8.49
N GLY A 195 10.97 8.58 -8.92
CA GLY A 195 9.55 8.62 -9.27
C GLY A 195 8.59 8.63 -8.07
N PHE A 196 9.09 8.73 -6.83
CA PHE A 196 8.22 8.94 -5.67
C PHE A 196 7.83 10.42 -5.54
N GLU A 197 6.61 10.74 -5.98
CA GLU A 197 5.99 12.05 -5.78
C GLU A 197 4.90 11.98 -4.69
N PRO A 198 5.11 12.57 -3.50
CA PRO A 198 4.06 12.67 -2.51
C PRO A 198 2.98 13.64 -3.01
N LYS A 199 1.79 13.11 -3.30
CA LYS A 199 0.66 13.90 -3.83
C LYS A 199 -0.06 14.77 -2.80
N GLU A 200 0.20 14.58 -1.50
CA GLU A 200 -0.53 15.24 -0.41
C GLU A 200 0.42 15.63 0.75
N GLU A 201 -0.04 16.55 1.61
CA GLU A 201 0.65 16.95 2.85
C GLU A 201 0.82 15.77 3.84
N ALA A 202 1.71 15.93 4.82
CA ALA A 202 2.04 14.91 5.81
C ALA A 202 0.88 14.73 6.80
N SER A 203 -0.08 13.89 6.45
CA SER A 203 -1.13 13.43 7.35
C SER A 203 -0.79 12.03 7.86
N ASP A 204 -0.67 11.91 9.18
CA ASP A 204 -0.83 10.63 9.86
C ASP A 204 -2.25 10.61 10.46
N PRO A 205 -3.18 9.82 9.90
CA PRO A 205 -4.55 9.74 10.42
C PRO A 205 -4.62 9.30 11.88
N LEU A 206 -3.65 8.50 12.36
CA LEU A 206 -3.57 8.10 13.77
C LEU A 206 -3.04 9.24 14.65
N TRP A 207 -2.14 10.07 14.11
CA TRP A 207 -1.66 11.28 14.77
C TRP A 207 -2.75 12.33 14.90
N GLU A 208 -3.52 12.57 13.83
CA GLU A 208 -4.64 13.51 13.84
C GLU A 208 -5.72 13.11 14.83
N VAL A 209 -6.07 11.82 14.94
CA VAL A 209 -7.06 11.32 15.92
C VAL A 209 -6.55 11.45 17.36
N ASN A 210 -5.27 11.20 17.61
CA ASN A 210 -4.68 11.28 18.95
C ASN A 210 -4.40 12.71 19.42
N PHE A 211 -4.14 13.65 18.50
CA PHE A 211 -3.86 15.05 18.86
C PHE A 211 -5.07 15.98 18.74
N SER A 212 -6.07 15.69 17.90
CA SER A 212 -7.34 16.45 17.91
C SER A 212 -8.15 16.26 19.19
N SER A 213 -7.99 15.10 19.86
CA SER A 213 -8.55 14.82 21.19
C SER A 213 -7.79 15.50 22.34
N ALA A 214 -6.51 15.86 22.14
CA ALA A 214 -5.72 16.63 23.12
C ALA A 214 -6.03 18.13 23.07
N THR A 215 -6.29 18.71 21.88
CA THR A 215 -6.60 20.14 21.73
C THR A 215 -7.99 20.50 22.28
N THR A 216 -8.96 19.58 22.23
CA THR A 216 -10.30 19.79 22.80
C THR A 216 -10.33 19.72 24.34
N ALA A 217 -9.34 19.10 24.98
CA ALA A 217 -9.22 19.11 26.44
C ALA A 217 -8.61 20.42 26.98
N ALA A 218 -7.72 21.07 26.20
CA ALA A 218 -7.01 22.28 26.62
C ALA A 218 -7.86 23.58 26.55
N ASP A 219 -8.88 23.63 25.69
CA ASP A 219 -9.77 24.80 25.56
C ASP A 219 -10.92 24.85 26.58
N SER A 220 -10.98 23.88 27.51
CA SER A 220 -12.01 23.84 28.56
C SER A 220 -11.62 24.54 29.88
N GLN A 221 -10.47 25.21 29.92
CA GLN A 221 -10.01 25.95 31.10
C GLN A 221 -9.65 27.41 30.80
N GLN A 222 -10.63 28.24 30.42
CA GLN A 222 -10.65 29.67 30.80
C GLN A 222 -11.98 30.35 30.41
N SER A 223 -12.83 30.62 31.42
CA SER A 223 -13.65 31.84 31.61
C SER A 223 -14.91 31.55 32.46
N VAL A 224 -14.72 31.13 33.72
CA VAL A 224 -15.80 31.28 34.71
C VAL A 224 -15.74 32.73 35.21
N GLN A 225 -16.56 33.57 34.61
CA GLN A 225 -16.76 34.96 35.03
C GLN A 225 -17.45 34.95 36.41
N GLN A 226 -16.69 35.20 37.47
CA GLN A 226 -17.21 35.34 38.82
C GLN A 226 -18.15 36.57 38.90
N LYS A 227 -19.46 36.33 38.97
CA LYS A 227 -20.42 37.31 39.49
C LYS A 227 -20.60 37.08 40.98
N VAL A 228 -19.84 37.80 41.80
CA VAL A 228 -20.09 37.91 43.24
C VAL A 228 -20.53 39.34 43.56
N THR A 229 -21.81 39.50 43.88
CA THR A 229 -22.37 40.74 44.43
C THR A 229 -22.06 40.79 45.92
N PRO A 230 -21.50 41.89 46.47
CA PRO A 230 -21.18 41.97 47.89
C PRO A 230 -22.46 42.19 48.70
N LEU A 231 -22.72 41.28 49.63
CA LEU A 231 -23.65 41.49 50.74
C LEU A 231 -22.89 42.30 51.80
N PHE A 232 -22.89 43.63 51.71
CA PHE A 232 -22.93 44.62 52.82
C PHE A 232 -22.81 46.04 52.21
N LYS A 233 -23.68 46.95 52.66
CA LYS A 233 -23.77 48.35 52.23
C LYS A 233 -22.77 49.23 52.98
N GLU A 234 -22.24 50.22 52.28
CA GLU A 234 -22.32 51.62 52.74
C GLU A 234 -23.27 52.37 51.79
#